data_AF-A0A9D2DBL2-F1
#
_entry.id   AF-A0A9D2DBL2-F1
#
_cell.length_a   1.000
_cell.length_b   1.000
_cell.length_c   1.000
_cell.angle_alpha   90.00
_cell.angle_beta   90.00
_cell.angle_gamma   90.00
#
_symmetry.space_group_name_H-M   'P 1'
#
loop_
_entity.id
_entity.type
_entity.pdbx_description
1 polymer ?
#
loop_
_entity_poly.entity_id
_entity_poly.type
_entity_poly.pdbx_seq_one_letter_code
_entity_poly.pdbx_strand_id
1 'polypeptide(L)' 'MKIEKLNENQIRCTLTHADLAARHLKLSELAYGTEKAKSLFRDMMQQASFDFGFEAENIPLMI' A
#
# COMPACT_ATOMS: atom_id res chain seq x y z
N MET A 1 10.07 -0.48 -1.35
CA MET A 1 8.70 -0.98 -1.58
C MET A 1 8.59 -1.39 -3.03
N LYS A 2 8.01 -2.55 -3.33
CA LYS A 2 7.82 -3.02 -4.72
C LYS A 2 6.33 -3.25 -4.99
N ILE A 3 5.81 -2.74 -6.09
CA ILE A 3 4.42 -2.93 -6.52
C ILE A 3 4.41 -3.70 -7.83
N GLU A 4 3.51 -4.67 -7.93
CA GLU A 4 3.33 -5.53 -9.10
C GLU A 4 1.84 -5.60 -9.42
N LYS A 5 1.44 -5.33 -10.66
CA LYS A 5 0.05 -5.54 -11.11
C LYS A 5 -0.19 -7.03 -11.32
N LEU A 6 -1.16 -7.60 -10.60
CA LEU A 6 -1.59 -9.00 -10.81
C LEU A 6 -2.68 -9.08 -11.87
N ASN A 7 -3.64 -8.16 -11.83
CA ASN A 7 -4.68 -7.97 -12.83
C ASN A 7 -5.28 -6.54 -12.72
N GLU A 8 -6.40 -6.27 -13.39
CA GLU A 8 -7.05 -4.96 -13.39
C GLU A 8 -7.60 -4.54 -12.01
N ASN A 9 -7.88 -5.50 -11.12
CA ASN A 9 -8.51 -5.26 -9.83
C ASN A 9 -7.61 -5.65 -8.65
N GLN A 10 -6.40 -6.15 -8.91
CA GLN A 10 -5.48 -6.65 -7.90
C GLN A 10 -4.06 -6.20 -8.18
N ILE A 11 -3.42 -5.70 -7.12
CA ILE A 11 -1.99 -5.43 -7.08
C ILE A 11 -1.37 -6.21 -5.93
N ARG A 12 -0.09 -6.57 -6.08
CA ARG A 12 0.74 -7.09 -5.01
C ARG A 12 1.73 -6.01 -4.60
N CYS A 13 1.75 -5.68 -3.32
CA CYS A 13 2.80 -4.85 -2.76
C CYS A 13 3.68 -5.68 -1.83
N THR A 14 5.00 -5.52 -1.99
CA THR A 14 6.00 -6.12 -1.12
C THR A 14 6.70 -5.02 -0.33
N LEU A 15 6.58 -5.10 1.00
CA LEU A 15 7.24 -4.20 1.95
C LEU A 15 8.43 -4.94 2.58
N THR A 16 9.58 -4.29 2.59
CA THR A 16 10.77 -4.79 3.30
C THR A 16 10.84 -4.19 4.70
N HIS A 17 11.62 -4.80 5.60
CA HIS A 17 11.87 -4.22 6.92
C HIS A 17 12.48 -2.81 6.84
N ALA A 18 13.31 -2.54 5.82
CA ALA A 18 13.87 -1.21 5.59
C ALA A 18 12.79 -0.18 5.23
N ASP A 19 11.79 -0.56 4.43
CA ASP A 19 10.66 0.31 4.07
C ASP A 19 9.81 0.67 5.31
N LEU A 20 9.56 -0.32 6.18
CA LEU A 20 8.85 -0.11 7.44
C LEU A 20 9.64 0.78 8.41
N ALA A 21 10.96 0.55 8.53
CA ALA A 21 11.84 1.32 9.38
C ALA A 21 11.96 2.78 8.92
N ALA A 22 12.09 3.04 7.62
CA ALA A 22 12.16 4.40 7.05
C ALA A 22 10.92 5.24 7.42
N ARG A 23 9.75 4.58 7.54
CA ARG A 23 8.47 5.21 7.88
C ARG A 23 8.11 5.12 9.36
N HIS A 24 9.02 4.62 10.20
CA HIS A 24 8.79 4.41 11.64
C HIS A 24 7.47 3.69 11.92
N LEU A 25 7.23 2.62 11.16
CA LEU A 25 6.04 1.78 11.19
C LEU A 25 6.41 0.38 11.69
N LYS A 26 5.64 -0.14 12.64
CA LYS A 26 5.72 -1.54 13.05
C LYS A 26 4.68 -2.38 12.31
N LEU A 27 5.00 -3.65 12.04
CA LEU A 27 4.07 -4.60 11.42
C LEU A 27 2.75 -4.69 12.21
N SER A 28 2.82 -4.61 13.54
CA SER A 28 1.64 -4.58 14.40
C SER A 28 0.70 -3.40 14.11
N GLU A 29 1.24 -2.23 13.76
CA GLU A 29 0.45 -1.02 13.50
C GLU A 29 -0.31 -1.06 12.16
N LEU A 30 0.12 -1.91 11.23
CA LEU A 30 -0.59 -2.16 9.97
C LEU A 30 -1.89 -2.93 10.20
N ALA A 31 -1.86 -3.93 11.08
CA ALA A 31 -3.04 -4.75 11.40
C ALA A 31 -4.14 -3.95 12.13
N TYR A 32 -3.76 -2.96 12.93
CA TYR A 32 -4.70 -2.14 13.70
C TYR A 32 -5.19 -0.87 12.99
N GLY A 33 -4.82 -0.66 11.72
CA GLY A 33 -5.36 0.45 10.92
C GLY A 33 -5.04 1.84 11.46
N THR A 34 -3.86 2.02 12.06
CA THR A 34 -3.37 3.32 12.54
C THR A 34 -3.31 4.36 11.42
N GLU A 35 -3.33 5.66 11.74
CA GLU A 35 -3.25 6.74 10.73
C GLU A 35 -2.00 6.63 9.84
N LYS A 36 -0.87 6.18 10.40
CA LYS A 36 0.35 5.91 9.64
C LYS A 36 0.17 4.77 8.63
N ALA A 37 -0.53 3.70 9.01
CA ALA A 37 -0.86 2.60 8.11
C ALA A 37 -1.76 3.08 6.97
N LYS A 38 -2.79 3.89 7.27
CA LYS A 38 -3.65 4.51 6.24
C LYS A 38 -2.86 5.36 5.26
N SER A 39 -1.90 6.15 5.76
CA SER A 39 -1.01 6.94 4.89
C SER A 39 -0.17 6.04 3.99
N LEU A 40 0.38 4.93 4.51
CA LEU A 40 1.13 3.98 3.70
C LEU A 40 0.28 3.38 2.57
N PHE A 41 -0.96 3.00 2.86
CA PHE A 41 -1.85 2.44 1.84
C PHE A 41 -2.22 3.48 0.78
N ARG A 42 -2.41 4.76 1.15
CA ARG A 42 -2.61 5.85 0.18
C ARG A 42 -1.41 6.02 -0.73
N ASP A 43 -0.20 6.04 -0.19
CA ASP A 43 1.03 6.14 -0.98
C ASP A 43 1.18 4.94 -1.93
N MET A 44 0.86 3.73 -1.44
CA MET A 44 0.85 2.51 -2.26
C MET A 44 -0.13 2.62 -3.42
N MET A 45 -1.30 3.21 -3.20
CA MET A 45 -2.30 3.40 -4.24
C MET A 45 -1.93 4.48 -5.25
N GLN A 46 -1.34 5.59 -4.79
CA GLN A 46 -0.83 6.61 -5.69
C GLN A 46 0.28 6.05 -6.59
N GLN A 47 1.21 5.29 -6.02
CA GLN A 47 2.28 4.66 -6.79
C GLN A 47 1.72 3.63 -7.79
N ALA A 48 0.75 2.81 -7.37
CA ALA A 48 0.10 1.85 -8.28
C ALA A 48 -0.71 2.53 -9.39
N SER A 49 -1.35 3.66 -9.10
CA SER A 49 -2.03 4.50 -10.10
C SER A 49 -1.02 5.06 -11.11
N PHE A 50 0.08 5.61 -10.63
CA PHE A 50 1.12 6.20 -11.48
C PHE A 50 1.82 5.15 -12.37
N ASP A 51 2.23 4.01 -11.80
CA ASP A 51 3.01 3.00 -12.52
C ASP A 51 2.14 2.09 -13.40
N PHE A 52 0.91 1.81 -12.98
CA PHE A 52 0.08 0.75 -13.57
C PHE A 52 -1.33 1.19 -13.98
N GLY A 53 -1.68 2.47 -13.80
CA GLY A 53 -3.04 2.99 -14.02
C GLY A 53 -4.06 2.37 -13.08
N PHE A 54 -3.65 1.88 -11.90
CA PHE A 54 -4.56 1.27 -10.94
C PHE A 54 -5.34 2.34 -10.16
N GLU A 55 -6.60 2.54 -10.52
CA GLU A 55 -7.50 3.50 -9.87
C GLU A 55 -8.38 2.80 -8.83
N ALA A 56 -8.18 3.15 -7.56
CA ALA A 56 -9.01 2.68 -6.45
C ALA A 56 -9.83 3.79 -5.79
N GLU A 57 -9.93 4.95 -6.44
CA GLU A 57 -10.67 6.08 -5.87
C GLU A 57 -12.15 5.72 -5.71
N ASN A 58 -12.62 5.73 -4.46
CA ASN A 58 -14.01 5.50 -4.04
C ASN A 58 -14.52 4.05 -4.03
N ILE A 59 -13.65 3.04 -4.14
CA ILE A 59 -14.01 1.64 -3.92
C ILE A 59 -13.43 1.09 -2.60
N PRO A 60 -14.16 0.22 -1.87
CA PRO A 60 -13.63 -0.44 -0.68
C PRO A 60 -12.39 -1.27 -1.05
N LEU A 61 -11.28 -0.97 -0.39
CA LEU A 61 -10.03 -1.71 -0.54
C LEU A 61 -9.94 -2.80 0.53
N MET A 62 -9.63 -4.02 0.09
CA MET A 62 -9.31 -5.14 0.97
C MET A 62 -7.80 -5.35 0.97
N ILE A 63 -7.19 -5.40 2.15
CA ILE A 63 -5.74 -5.45 2.37
C ILE A 63 -5.41 -6.70 3.20
#